data_AF-A0A1I3N4E0-F1
#
_entry.id   AF-A0A1I3N4E0-F1
#
_cell.length_a   1.000
_cell.length_b   1.000
_cell.length_c   1.000
_cell.angle_alpha   90.00
_cell.angle_beta   90.00
_cell.angle_gamma   90.00
#
_symmetry.space_group_name_H-M   'P 1'
#
loop_
_entity.id
_entity.type
_entity.pdbx_description
1 polymer ?
#
loop_
_entity_poly.entity_id
_entity_poly.type
_entity_poly.pdbx_seq_one_letter_code
_entity_poly.pdbx_strand_id
1 'polypeptide(L)'
;MRHDAQRSPAGAFRRLDAYMAEARERLSTGSALCVVRGDDVVHEAYGGRHGAEPGSRPIDAVSQFHLASVRKTYLGFAVSLAIEEGRIASLDDAAADYLEDAGEVPLAGITLRHLLTHTHGLRRGGEAGREFPPGTGWSYNNTELGPSLPAGAFQSLGVYGCAVLVLPLHGAAAVRMLNGFKPNPPGYDYLADIRRFGDLVLEALECASMKG
;
A
#
# COMPACT_ATOMS: atom_id res chain seq x y z
N MET A 1 -17.73 17.65 11.67
CA MET A 1 -16.60 18.61 11.76
C MET A 1 -16.22 18.92 10.33
N ARG A 2 -16.33 20.18 9.88
CA ARG A 2 -16.13 20.56 8.48
C ARG A 2 -14.63 20.74 8.25
N HIS A 3 -14.02 19.94 7.39
CA HIS A 3 -12.64 20.15 6.94
C HIS A 3 -12.65 21.30 5.93
N ASP A 4 -12.09 22.44 6.31
CA ASP A 4 -11.64 23.44 5.35
C ASP A 4 -10.41 22.85 4.65
N ALA A 5 -10.60 22.34 3.43
CA ALA A 5 -9.52 21.86 2.59
C ALA A 5 -8.59 23.03 2.27
N GLN A 6 -7.47 23.13 3.00
CA GLN A 6 -6.38 24.02 2.69
C GLN A 6 -5.86 23.64 1.29
N ARG A 7 -6.29 24.38 0.28
CA ARG A 7 -5.90 24.15 -1.13
C ARG A 7 -4.38 24.13 -1.23
N SER A 8 -3.83 22.99 -1.64
CA SER A 8 -2.42 22.84 -2.00
C SER A 8 -1.94 23.91 -2.99
N PRO A 9 -0.64 24.27 -2.97
CA PRO A 9 -0.07 25.25 -3.90
C PRO A 9 -0.39 24.86 -5.35
N ALA A 10 -0.91 25.82 -6.13
CA ALA A 10 -1.39 25.59 -7.48
C ALA A 10 -0.38 24.77 -8.31
N GLY A 11 -0.78 23.56 -8.69
CA GLY A 11 -0.06 22.71 -9.64
C GLY A 11 0.99 21.74 -9.07
N ALA A 12 1.24 21.68 -7.76
CA ALA A 12 2.21 20.74 -7.17
C ALA A 12 1.90 19.27 -7.51
N PHE A 13 0.62 18.90 -7.55
CA PHE A 13 0.15 17.54 -7.81
C PHE A 13 -0.16 17.25 -9.29
N ARG A 14 0.01 18.21 -10.21
CA ARG A 14 -0.43 18.10 -11.60
C ARG A 14 0.15 16.89 -12.34
N ARG A 15 1.43 16.56 -12.09
CA ARG A 15 2.08 15.41 -12.70
C ARG A 15 1.55 14.09 -12.15
N LEU A 16 1.24 14.05 -10.85
CA LEU A 16 0.64 12.89 -10.20
C LEU A 16 -0.80 12.68 -10.69
N ASP A 17 -1.57 13.75 -10.90
CA ASP A 17 -2.92 13.67 -11.48
C ASP A 17 -2.90 13.15 -12.92
N ALA A 18 -1.98 13.67 -13.76
CA ALA A 18 -1.81 13.20 -15.12
C ALA A 18 -1.44 11.71 -15.16
N TYR A 19 -0.53 11.28 -14.29
CA TYR A 19 -0.17 9.88 -14.10
C TYR A 19 -1.39 9.03 -13.71
N MET A 20 -2.21 9.48 -12.75
CA MET A 20 -3.42 8.76 -12.33
C MET A 20 -4.46 8.66 -13.44
N ALA A 21 -4.55 9.67 -14.32
CA ALA A 21 -5.40 9.62 -15.51
C ALA A 21 -4.90 8.61 -16.54
N GLU A 22 -3.59 8.61 -16.85
CA GLU A 22 -2.93 7.63 -17.73
C GLU A 22 -3.12 6.20 -17.22
N ALA A 23 -2.85 5.97 -15.92
CA ALA A 23 -3.00 4.67 -15.28
C ALA A 23 -4.46 4.19 -15.35
N ARG A 24 -5.43 5.08 -15.11
CA ARG A 24 -6.85 4.76 -15.22
C ARG A 24 -7.18 4.28 -16.62
N GLU A 25 -6.88 5.06 -17.65
CA GLU A 25 -7.20 4.75 -19.05
C GLU A 25 -6.66 3.40 -19.50
N ARG A 26 -5.49 3.00 -18.98
CA ARG A 26 -4.86 1.73 -19.34
C ARG A 26 -5.36 0.53 -18.54
N LEU A 27 -5.80 0.71 -17.30
CA LEU A 27 -5.91 -0.37 -16.31
C LEU A 27 -7.28 -0.53 -15.66
N SER A 28 -8.15 0.49 -15.70
CA SER A 28 -9.37 0.50 -14.87
C SER A 28 -10.49 1.38 -15.42
N THR A 29 -11.70 1.20 -14.91
CA THR A 29 -12.84 2.09 -15.22
C THR A 29 -12.86 3.35 -14.36
N GLY A 30 -12.19 3.33 -13.21
CA GLY A 30 -12.20 4.42 -12.24
C GLY A 30 -10.96 4.42 -11.36
N SER A 31 -10.61 5.59 -10.86
CA SER A 31 -9.45 5.81 -10.00
C SER A 31 -9.74 6.83 -8.91
N ALA A 32 -9.07 6.67 -7.77
CA ALA A 32 -9.03 7.65 -6.70
C ALA A 32 -7.59 7.80 -6.18
N LEU A 33 -7.25 9.01 -5.76
CA LEU A 33 -5.98 9.37 -5.15
C LEU A 33 -6.26 10.19 -3.90
N CYS A 34 -5.61 9.85 -2.80
CA CYS A 34 -5.61 10.65 -1.58
C CYS A 34 -4.17 10.76 -1.07
N VAL A 35 -3.72 11.97 -0.78
CA VAL A 35 -2.41 12.24 -0.18
C VAL A 35 -2.63 12.97 1.13
N VAL A 36 -2.12 12.40 2.20
CA VAL A 36 -2.20 12.90 3.58
C VAL A 36 -0.81 13.33 4.03
N ARG A 37 -0.72 14.46 4.72
CA ARG A 37 0.48 14.90 5.43
C ARG A 37 0.09 15.42 6.81
N GLY A 38 0.70 14.87 7.85
CA GLY A 38 0.24 15.08 9.23
C GLY A 38 -1.22 14.62 9.36
N ASP A 39 -2.07 15.51 9.84
CA ASP A 39 -3.51 15.26 10.01
C ASP A 39 -4.36 15.76 8.82
N ASP A 40 -3.72 16.32 7.78
CA ASP A 40 -4.40 16.98 6.68
C ASP A 40 -4.37 16.17 5.38
N VAL A 41 -5.54 16.08 4.73
CA VAL A 41 -5.61 15.67 3.32
C VAL A 41 -5.12 16.84 2.47
N VAL A 42 -3.89 16.74 2.00
CA VAL A 42 -3.26 17.80 1.18
C VAL A 42 -3.64 17.71 -0.29
N HIS A 43 -4.02 16.53 -0.78
CA HIS A 43 -4.50 16.36 -2.15
C HIS A 43 -5.46 15.20 -2.28
N GLU A 44 -6.49 15.38 -3.11
CA GLU A 44 -7.49 14.38 -3.39
C GLU A 44 -7.97 14.50 -4.84
N ALA A 45 -8.06 13.38 -5.55
CA ALA A 45 -8.50 13.36 -6.95
C ALA A 45 -9.29 12.08 -7.28
N TYR A 46 -10.32 12.24 -8.10
CA TYR A 46 -11.22 11.18 -8.53
C TYR A 46 -11.39 11.20 -10.04
N GLY A 47 -11.50 10.02 -10.65
CA GLY A 47 -11.70 9.93 -12.09
C GLY A 47 -12.43 8.66 -12.52
N GLY A 48 -13.15 8.76 -13.63
CA GLY A 48 -13.87 7.63 -14.21
C GLY A 48 -15.14 7.25 -13.45
N ARG A 49 -15.52 5.97 -13.55
CA ARG A 49 -16.80 5.43 -13.09
C ARG A 49 -16.64 4.05 -12.45
N HIS A 50 -17.67 3.60 -11.72
CA HIS A 50 -17.73 2.28 -11.08
C HIS A 50 -17.73 1.12 -12.07
N GLY A 51 -18.27 1.33 -13.27
CA GLY A 51 -18.37 0.34 -14.32
C GLY A 51 -18.15 0.95 -15.70
N ALA A 52 -18.05 0.09 -16.71
CA ALA A 52 -17.82 0.48 -18.10
C ALA A 52 -19.13 0.80 -18.84
N GLU A 53 -20.26 0.38 -18.27
CA GLU A 53 -21.59 0.57 -18.82
C GLU A 53 -22.02 2.04 -18.86
N PRO A 54 -22.78 2.46 -19.89
CA PRO A 54 -23.37 3.79 -19.93
C PRO A 54 -24.21 4.07 -18.68
N GLY A 55 -24.04 5.27 -18.10
CA GLY A 55 -24.77 5.68 -16.91
C GLY A 55 -24.17 5.18 -15.59
N SER A 56 -23.07 4.40 -15.61
CA SER A 56 -22.39 3.95 -14.40
C SER A 56 -22.00 5.12 -13.50
N ARG A 57 -22.13 4.96 -12.18
CA ARG A 57 -21.90 6.02 -11.20
C ARG A 57 -20.44 6.55 -11.29
N PRO A 58 -20.21 7.89 -11.30
CA PRO A 58 -18.86 8.46 -11.20
C PRO A 58 -18.14 8.06 -9.91
N ILE A 59 -16.81 7.97 -9.96
CA ILE A 59 -16.00 7.88 -8.74
C ILE A 59 -16.07 9.21 -7.98
N ASP A 60 -16.20 9.13 -6.66
CA ASP A 60 -16.25 10.24 -5.71
C ASP A 60 -15.69 9.83 -4.34
N ALA A 61 -15.75 10.75 -3.37
CA ALA A 61 -15.18 10.56 -2.03
C ALA A 61 -15.80 9.46 -1.16
N VAL A 62 -16.96 8.93 -1.54
CA VAL A 62 -17.61 7.82 -0.81
C VAL A 62 -17.56 6.51 -1.59
N SER A 63 -16.85 6.49 -2.72
CA SER A 63 -16.70 5.30 -3.55
C SER A 63 -15.83 4.25 -2.88
N GLN A 64 -16.31 3.00 -2.91
CA GLN A 64 -15.59 1.86 -2.34
C GLN A 64 -14.86 1.08 -3.43
N PHE A 65 -13.66 0.58 -3.11
CA PHE A 65 -12.80 -0.18 -4.01
C PHE A 65 -12.41 -1.53 -3.40
N HIS A 66 -12.16 -2.53 -4.25
CA HIS A 66 -11.63 -3.82 -3.81
C HIS A 66 -10.12 -3.71 -3.50
N LEU A 67 -9.76 -3.69 -2.21
CA LEU A 67 -8.39 -3.48 -1.76
C LEU A 67 -7.44 -4.66 -1.99
N ALA A 68 -7.97 -5.89 -2.04
CA ALA A 68 -7.19 -7.12 -2.07
C ALA A 68 -6.06 -7.14 -1.00
N SER A 69 -4.82 -7.43 -1.40
CA SER A 69 -3.67 -7.59 -0.50
C SER A 69 -3.31 -6.35 0.31
N VAL A 70 -3.75 -5.14 -0.09
CA VAL A 70 -3.58 -3.93 0.73
C VAL A 70 -4.19 -4.10 2.12
N ARG A 71 -5.24 -4.94 2.26
CA ARG A 71 -5.86 -5.27 3.55
C ARG A 71 -4.88 -5.84 4.59
N LYS A 72 -3.73 -6.41 4.18
CA LYS A 72 -2.70 -6.90 5.11
C LYS A 72 -2.15 -5.80 6.02
N THR A 73 -2.20 -4.54 5.60
CA THR A 73 -1.83 -3.39 6.45
C THR A 73 -2.66 -3.33 7.74
N TYR A 74 -3.92 -3.78 7.71
CA TYR A 74 -4.77 -3.84 8.89
C TYR A 74 -4.27 -4.86 9.92
N LEU A 75 -3.59 -5.92 9.48
CA LEU A 75 -2.95 -6.88 10.39
C LEU A 75 -1.76 -6.23 11.11
N GLY A 76 -0.94 -5.45 10.37
CA GLY A 76 0.13 -4.66 10.99
C GLY A 76 -0.41 -3.71 12.04
N PHE A 77 -1.48 -2.97 11.73
CA PHE A 77 -2.14 -2.07 12.68
C PHE A 77 -2.71 -2.79 13.91
N ALA A 78 -3.40 -3.92 13.71
CA ALA A 78 -3.94 -4.71 14.81
C ALA A 78 -2.84 -5.24 15.74
N VAL A 79 -1.70 -5.67 15.18
CA VAL A 79 -0.54 -6.07 15.99
C VAL A 79 0.07 -4.89 16.72
N SER A 80 0.21 -3.72 16.09
CA SER A 80 0.68 -2.50 16.76
C SER A 80 -0.22 -2.10 17.92
N LEU A 81 -1.54 -2.19 17.76
CA LEU A 81 -2.51 -1.93 18.83
C LEU A 81 -2.36 -2.95 19.97
N ALA A 82 -2.21 -4.23 19.66
CA ALA A 82 -2.02 -5.26 20.67
C ALA A 82 -0.70 -5.08 21.45
N ILE A 83 0.36 -4.57 20.81
CA ILE A 83 1.61 -4.19 21.51
C ILE A 83 1.35 -3.02 22.46
N GLU A 84 0.68 -1.96 21.98
CA GLU A 84 0.34 -0.78 22.79
C GLU A 84 -0.51 -1.13 24.01
N GLU A 85 -1.45 -2.07 23.85
CA GLU A 85 -2.29 -2.59 24.93
C GLU A 85 -1.56 -3.57 25.88
N GLY A 86 -0.28 -3.87 25.62
CA GLY A 86 0.51 -4.82 26.41
C GLY A 86 0.09 -6.28 26.24
N ARG A 87 -0.70 -6.61 25.19
CA ARG A 87 -1.10 -7.98 24.86
C ARG A 87 -0.03 -8.75 24.09
N ILE A 88 0.81 -8.03 23.36
CA ILE A 88 2.02 -8.56 22.73
C ILE A 88 3.21 -7.85 23.36
N ALA A 89 4.14 -8.59 23.96
CA ALA A 89 5.27 -7.98 24.64
C ALA A 89 6.34 -7.49 23.64
N SER A 90 6.61 -8.28 22.60
CA SER A 90 7.58 -7.94 21.57
C SER A 90 7.22 -8.55 20.21
N LEU A 91 7.63 -7.89 19.13
CA LEU A 91 7.62 -8.49 17.80
C LEU A 91 8.57 -9.69 17.68
N ASP A 92 9.52 -9.82 18.59
CA ASP A 92 10.48 -10.92 18.63
C ASP A 92 9.99 -12.10 19.48
N ASP A 93 8.78 -12.01 20.03
CA ASP A 93 8.14 -13.14 20.70
C ASP A 93 7.88 -14.28 19.70
N ALA A 94 7.92 -15.51 20.21
CA ALA A 94 7.66 -16.69 19.39
C ALA A 94 6.20 -16.69 18.91
N ALA A 95 6.00 -16.92 17.62
CA ALA A 95 4.65 -16.96 17.04
C ALA A 95 3.78 -18.07 17.66
N ALA A 96 4.41 -19.15 18.14
CA ALA A 96 3.74 -20.26 18.80
C ALA A 96 3.06 -19.86 20.12
N ASP A 97 3.54 -18.80 20.79
CA ASP A 97 2.97 -18.33 22.05
C ASP A 97 1.59 -17.66 21.86
N TYR A 98 1.25 -17.29 20.62
CA TYR A 98 0.02 -16.59 20.27
C TYR A 98 -0.91 -17.38 19.35
N LEU A 99 -0.44 -18.50 18.79
CA LEU A 99 -1.16 -19.26 17.76
C LEU A 99 -1.46 -20.68 18.25
N GLU A 100 -2.37 -20.79 19.22
CA GLU A 100 -2.74 -22.05 19.88
C GLU A 100 -3.33 -23.09 18.91
N ASP A 101 -4.00 -22.65 17.82
CA ASP A 101 -4.66 -23.51 16.81
C ASP A 101 -3.90 -23.57 15.46
N ALA A 102 -2.58 -23.40 15.46
CA ALA A 102 -1.80 -23.39 14.22
C ALA A 102 -1.70 -24.76 13.51
N GLY A 103 -2.24 -25.84 14.10
CA GLY A 103 -2.18 -27.20 13.57
C GLY A 103 -0.74 -27.67 13.34
N GLU A 104 -0.47 -28.29 12.19
CA GLU A 104 0.87 -28.81 11.82
C GLU A 104 1.81 -27.75 11.24
N VAL A 105 1.47 -26.44 11.33
CA VAL A 105 2.35 -25.39 10.81
C VAL A 105 3.67 -25.38 11.61
N PRO A 106 4.84 -25.50 10.95
CA PRO A 106 6.10 -25.54 11.65
C PRO A 106 6.48 -24.13 12.15
N LEU A 107 5.97 -23.73 13.32
CA LEU A 107 6.23 -22.41 13.91
C LEU A 107 7.58 -22.29 14.63
N ALA A 108 8.29 -23.41 14.84
CA ALA A 108 9.57 -23.41 15.56
C ALA A 108 10.58 -22.39 14.98
N GLY A 109 11.01 -21.43 15.79
CA GLY A 109 11.95 -20.36 15.40
C GLY A 109 11.33 -19.19 14.62
N ILE A 110 10.00 -19.18 14.40
CA ILE A 110 9.30 -18.05 13.79
C ILE A 110 8.85 -17.09 14.90
N THR A 111 9.12 -15.80 14.70
CA THR A 111 8.60 -14.72 15.55
C THR A 111 7.45 -13.99 14.87
N LEU A 112 6.72 -13.15 15.61
CA LEU A 112 5.69 -12.28 15.02
C LEU A 112 6.28 -11.36 13.94
N ARG A 113 7.50 -10.85 14.13
CA ARG A 113 8.26 -10.07 13.15
C ARG A 113 8.39 -10.84 11.83
N HIS A 114 8.83 -12.10 11.89
CA HIS A 114 9.01 -12.93 10.70
C HIS A 114 7.71 -13.11 9.90
N LEU A 115 6.56 -13.23 10.57
CA LEU A 115 5.25 -13.30 9.92
C LEU A 115 4.89 -11.97 9.24
N LEU A 116 5.04 -10.85 9.95
CA LEU A 116 4.70 -9.52 9.43
C LEU A 116 5.58 -9.06 8.27
N THR A 117 6.83 -9.50 8.22
CA THR A 117 7.79 -9.09 7.18
C THR A 117 7.95 -10.13 6.06
N HIS A 118 7.15 -11.21 6.05
CA HIS A 118 7.27 -12.30 5.08
C HIS A 118 8.67 -12.95 5.05
N THR A 119 9.36 -13.02 6.19
CA THR A 119 10.69 -13.65 6.33
C THR A 119 10.64 -14.96 7.10
N HIS A 120 9.45 -15.54 7.26
CA HIS A 120 9.20 -16.77 8.03
C HIS A 120 9.62 -18.09 7.32
N GLY A 121 9.83 -18.06 5.99
CA GLY A 121 10.30 -19.21 5.21
C GLY A 121 9.32 -20.38 5.09
N LEU A 122 8.04 -20.19 5.41
CA LEU A 122 6.99 -21.21 5.27
C LEU A 122 6.61 -21.35 3.80
N ARG A 123 6.44 -22.59 3.33
CA ARG A 123 5.99 -22.86 1.95
C ARG A 123 4.53 -22.48 1.76
N ARG A 124 4.21 -21.98 0.57
CA ARG A 124 2.84 -21.65 0.19
C ARG A 124 2.03 -22.95 0.04
N GLY A 125 0.79 -22.96 0.53
CA GLY A 125 -0.11 -24.10 0.37
C GLY A 125 0.02 -25.22 1.42
N GLY A 126 0.77 -25.00 2.51
CA GLY A 126 0.85 -25.97 3.61
C GLY A 126 1.75 -27.17 3.32
N GLU A 127 2.59 -27.09 2.28
CA GLU A 127 3.60 -28.11 2.00
C GLU A 127 4.58 -28.24 3.17
N ALA A 128 4.98 -29.47 3.47
CA ALA A 128 5.94 -29.74 4.52
C ALA A 128 7.31 -29.10 4.23
N GLY A 129 7.94 -28.59 5.29
CA GLY A 129 9.28 -28.00 5.26
C GLY A 129 9.30 -26.49 5.03
N ARG A 130 10.52 -25.95 4.87
CA ARG A 130 10.78 -24.52 4.72
C ARG A 130 11.46 -24.25 3.39
N GLU A 131 11.20 -23.07 2.84
CA GLU A 131 11.96 -22.53 1.71
C GLU A 131 13.34 -22.06 2.17
N PHE A 132 13.40 -21.42 3.34
CA PHE A 132 14.63 -20.96 4.00
C PHE A 132 14.41 -20.87 5.53
N PRO A 133 15.49 -20.81 6.34
CA PRO A 133 15.37 -20.55 7.78
C PRO A 133 14.69 -19.20 8.10
N PRO A 134 13.89 -19.09 9.18
CA PRO A 134 13.26 -17.83 9.56
C PRO A 134 14.28 -16.69 9.71
N GLY A 135 13.99 -15.54 9.11
CA GLY A 135 14.82 -14.33 9.16
C GLY A 135 15.99 -14.30 8.17
N THR A 136 16.28 -15.39 7.44
CA THR A 136 17.46 -15.46 6.56
C THR A 136 17.16 -15.25 5.08
N GLY A 137 15.89 -15.05 4.72
CA GLY A 137 15.47 -14.94 3.33
C GLY A 137 14.17 -14.17 3.18
N TRP A 138 13.85 -13.86 1.92
CA TRP A 138 12.63 -13.18 1.53
C TRP A 138 12.17 -13.74 0.18
N SER A 139 10.94 -14.25 0.10
CA SER A 139 10.42 -14.88 -1.12
C SER A 139 10.06 -13.85 -2.21
N TYR A 140 10.06 -12.56 -1.91
CA TYR A 140 9.88 -11.48 -2.88
C TYR A 140 11.26 -10.87 -3.16
N ASN A 141 11.69 -10.80 -4.43
CA ASN A 141 13.06 -10.43 -4.78
C ASN A 141 13.16 -9.14 -5.62
N ASN A 142 12.05 -8.43 -5.82
CA ASN A 142 11.99 -7.17 -6.56
C ASN A 142 11.38 -6.09 -5.68
N THR A 143 12.02 -4.92 -5.62
CA THR A 143 11.48 -3.77 -4.89
C THR A 143 10.43 -3.01 -5.69
N GLU A 144 9.29 -2.73 -5.08
CA GLU A 144 8.23 -1.86 -5.58
C GLU A 144 8.46 -0.37 -5.29
N LEU A 145 9.47 -0.05 -4.49
CA LEU A 145 9.80 1.33 -4.12
C LEU A 145 10.61 2.00 -5.23
N GLY A 146 10.20 3.23 -5.58
CA GLY A 146 10.92 4.05 -6.54
C GLY A 146 12.31 4.43 -6.02
N PRO A 147 13.30 4.62 -6.91
CA PRO A 147 14.68 4.94 -6.54
C PRO A 147 14.82 6.29 -5.83
N SER A 148 13.83 7.18 -5.93
CA SER A 148 13.88 8.50 -5.29
C SER A 148 13.34 8.44 -3.86
N LEU A 149 12.62 7.36 -3.50
CA LEU A 149 12.01 7.25 -2.18
C LEU A 149 13.07 7.15 -1.07
N PRO A 150 12.89 7.87 0.05
CA PRO A 150 13.85 7.85 1.13
C PRO A 150 13.85 6.50 1.85
N ALA A 151 14.97 6.20 2.52
CA ALA A 151 15.06 5.07 3.42
C ALA A 151 13.95 5.12 4.48
N GLY A 152 13.35 3.96 4.78
CA GLY A 152 12.21 3.85 5.68
C GLY A 152 10.84 4.08 5.01
N ALA A 153 10.80 4.42 3.72
CA ALA A 153 9.56 4.34 2.95
C ALA A 153 9.09 2.88 2.86
N PHE A 154 7.77 2.68 2.92
CA PHE A 154 7.18 1.36 2.74
C PHE A 154 5.90 1.45 1.92
N GLN A 155 5.63 0.39 1.15
CA GLN A 155 4.51 0.34 0.24
C GLN A 155 3.79 -1.00 0.31
N SER A 156 2.47 -0.97 0.31
CA SER A 156 1.62 -2.16 0.24
C SER A 156 0.78 -2.13 -1.03
N LEU A 157 0.71 -3.27 -1.71
CA LEU A 157 0.14 -3.40 -3.05
C LEU A 157 -1.04 -4.36 -3.08
N GLY A 158 -2.02 -4.04 -3.91
CA GLY A 158 -3.19 -4.86 -4.21
C GLY A 158 -3.19 -5.30 -5.67
N VAL A 159 -3.66 -6.52 -5.92
CA VAL A 159 -3.74 -7.11 -7.27
C VAL A 159 -4.59 -6.28 -8.25
N TYR A 160 -5.53 -5.49 -7.72
CA TYR A 160 -6.39 -4.61 -8.51
C TYR A 160 -5.76 -3.23 -8.79
N GLY A 161 -4.44 -3.09 -8.59
CA GLY A 161 -3.72 -1.84 -8.85
C GLY A 161 -3.86 -0.78 -7.75
N CYS A 162 -4.39 -1.17 -6.60
CA CYS A 162 -4.43 -0.33 -5.40
C CYS A 162 -3.06 -0.34 -4.71
N ALA A 163 -2.69 0.79 -4.11
CA ALA A 163 -1.44 0.93 -3.38
C ALA A 163 -1.57 1.91 -2.21
N VAL A 164 -0.85 1.62 -1.14
CA VAL A 164 -0.63 2.53 -0.01
C VAL A 164 0.86 2.72 0.13
N LEU A 165 1.33 3.95 -0.01
CA LEU A 165 2.70 4.37 0.23
C LEU A 165 2.74 5.19 1.51
N VAL A 166 3.72 4.91 2.37
CA VAL A 166 3.98 5.71 3.56
C VAL A 166 5.41 6.22 3.52
N LEU A 167 5.56 7.51 3.83
CA LEU A 167 6.81 8.26 3.84
C LEU A 167 7.02 8.87 5.23
N PRO A 168 7.57 8.11 6.20
CA PRO A 168 7.67 8.56 7.59
C PRO A 168 8.45 9.86 7.76
N LEU A 169 9.56 10.03 7.03
CA LEU A 169 10.37 11.27 7.08
C LEU A 169 9.64 12.51 6.57
N HIS A 170 8.54 12.32 5.83
CA HIS A 170 7.69 13.40 5.34
C HIS A 170 6.40 13.55 6.14
N GLY A 171 6.20 12.71 7.17
CA GLY A 171 4.94 12.62 7.90
C GLY A 171 3.74 12.40 6.98
N ALA A 172 3.91 11.63 5.89
CA ALA A 172 2.95 11.57 4.81
C ALA A 172 2.61 10.14 4.38
N ALA A 173 1.40 9.98 3.85
CA ALA A 173 0.93 8.77 3.20
C ALA A 173 0.20 9.11 1.91
N ALA A 174 0.30 8.25 0.90
CA ALA A 174 -0.44 8.37 -0.34
C ALA A 174 -1.15 7.06 -0.66
N VAL A 175 -2.39 7.19 -1.08
CA VAL A 175 -3.29 6.09 -1.37
C VAL A 175 -3.73 6.22 -2.82
N ARG A 176 -3.40 5.21 -3.61
CA ARG A 176 -3.85 5.04 -5.00
C ARG A 176 -4.88 3.92 -5.02
N MET A 177 -6.04 4.19 -5.59
CA MET A 177 -7.08 3.20 -5.85
C MET A 177 -7.35 3.12 -7.35
N LEU A 178 -7.35 1.91 -7.89
CA LEU A 178 -7.77 1.62 -9.25
C LEU A 178 -8.89 0.59 -9.20
N ASN A 179 -9.95 0.82 -9.99
CA ASN A 179 -11.02 -0.15 -10.19
C ASN A 179 -10.63 -1.11 -11.33
N GLY A 180 -9.48 -1.77 -11.18
CA GLY A 180 -8.95 -2.73 -12.14
C GLY A 180 -9.59 -4.10 -11.95
N PHE A 181 -10.11 -4.69 -13.02
CA PHE A 181 -10.73 -6.03 -13.01
C PHE A 181 -10.17 -6.95 -14.11
N LYS A 182 -9.20 -6.45 -14.89
CA LYS A 182 -8.52 -7.20 -15.95
C LYS A 182 -7.06 -7.42 -15.56
N PRO A 183 -6.42 -8.49 -16.07
CA PRO A 183 -4.97 -8.60 -16.03
C PRO A 183 -4.30 -7.38 -16.65
N ASN A 184 -3.08 -7.10 -16.22
CA ASN A 184 -2.26 -6.06 -16.85
C ASN A 184 -2.13 -6.32 -18.36
N PRO A 185 -2.23 -5.28 -19.22
CA PRO A 185 -2.12 -5.47 -20.65
C PRO A 185 -0.72 -5.96 -21.06
N PRO A 186 -0.58 -6.65 -22.22
CA PRO A 186 0.72 -7.11 -22.71
C PRO A 186 1.76 -5.98 -22.76
N GLY A 187 2.99 -6.26 -22.31
CA GLY A 187 4.09 -5.29 -22.27
C GLY A 187 3.98 -4.22 -21.18
N TYR A 188 3.00 -4.31 -20.28
CA TYR A 188 2.90 -3.40 -19.15
C TYR A 188 3.89 -3.76 -18.04
N ASP A 189 4.82 -2.84 -17.78
CA ASP A 189 5.77 -2.94 -16.68
C ASP A 189 5.15 -2.41 -15.39
N TYR A 190 4.63 -3.33 -14.58
CA TYR A 190 4.02 -3.00 -13.29
C TYR A 190 5.03 -2.40 -12.30
N LEU A 191 6.27 -2.89 -12.28
CA LEU A 191 7.27 -2.38 -11.35
C LEU A 191 7.67 -0.95 -11.72
N ALA A 192 7.86 -0.65 -13.00
CA ALA A 192 8.10 0.72 -13.43
C ALA A 192 6.92 1.64 -13.11
N ASP A 193 5.68 1.19 -13.31
CA ASP A 193 4.47 1.96 -12.99
C ASP A 193 4.39 2.31 -11.50
N ILE A 194 4.52 1.31 -10.63
CA ILE A 194 4.32 1.52 -9.19
C ILE A 194 5.47 2.30 -8.56
N ARG A 195 6.69 2.14 -9.07
CA ARG A 195 7.84 2.98 -8.69
C ARG A 195 7.63 4.43 -9.08
N ARG A 196 7.13 4.67 -10.31
CA ARG A 196 6.79 6.01 -10.82
C ARG A 196 5.71 6.68 -9.96
N PHE A 197 4.71 5.94 -9.49
CA PHE A 197 3.73 6.46 -8.53
C PHE A 197 4.41 7.02 -7.28
N GLY A 198 5.28 6.23 -6.65
CA GLY A 198 5.97 6.66 -5.43
C GLY A 198 6.88 7.87 -5.63
N ASP A 199 7.67 7.88 -6.70
CA ASP A 199 8.54 9.00 -7.03
C ASP A 199 7.72 10.30 -7.27
N LEU A 200 6.59 10.21 -7.97
CA LEU A 200 5.71 11.35 -8.22
C LEU A 200 5.00 11.87 -6.95
N VAL A 201 4.69 10.98 -6.00
CA VAL A 201 4.15 11.38 -4.69
C VAL A 201 5.19 12.19 -3.93
N LEU A 202 6.43 11.70 -3.86
CA LEU A 202 7.53 12.41 -3.19
C LEU A 202 7.77 13.78 -3.82
N GLU A 203 7.89 13.83 -5.15
CA GLU A 203 8.08 15.09 -5.88
C GLU A 203 6.96 16.10 -5.61
N ALA A 204 5.70 15.66 -5.64
CA ALA A 204 4.56 16.53 -5.38
C ALA A 204 4.59 17.09 -3.94
N LEU A 205 4.94 16.25 -2.97
CA LEU A 205 5.11 16.60 -1.57
C LEU A 205 6.24 17.62 -1.36
N GLU A 206 7.40 17.44 -1.98
CA GLU A 206 8.54 18.36 -1.89
C GLU A 206 8.23 19.71 -2.57
N CYS A 207 7.59 19.66 -3.76
CA CYS A 207 7.16 20.85 -4.49
C CYS A 207 6.14 21.69 -3.69
N ALA A 208 5.24 21.02 -2.96
CA ALA A 208 4.29 21.69 -2.07
C ALA A 208 4.98 22.34 -0.86
N SER A 209 6.02 21.71 -0.29
CA SER A 209 6.79 22.25 0.84
C SER A 209 7.60 23.51 0.49
N MET A 210 8.13 23.61 -0.73
CA MET A 210 8.97 24.75 -1.15
C MET A 210 8.18 26.06 -1.38
N LYS A 211 6.85 26.00 -1.37
CA LYS A 211 5.96 27.14 -1.67
C LYS A 211 5.15 27.62 -0.46
N GLY A 212 5.38 27.01 0.71
CA GLY A 212 4.74 27.35 1.99
C GLY A 212 5.58 28.26 2.86
#